data_AF-A0A067D667-F1
#
_entry.id   AF-A0A067D667-F1
#
_cell.length_a   1.000
_cell.length_b   1.000
_cell.length_c   1.000
_cell.angle_alpha   90.00
_cell.angle_beta   90.00
_cell.angle_gamma   90.00
#
_symmetry.space_group_name_H-M   'P 1'
#
loop_
_entity.id
_entity.type
_entity.pdbx_description
1 polymer ?
#
loop_
_entity_poly.entity_id
_entity_poly.type
_entity_poly.pdbx_seq_one_letter_code
_entity_poly.pdbx_strand_id
1 'polypeptide(L)'
;MREEEIEKLRGVVRDCVSKHLYSSAIFFADKVAALTNDPADVYMQAQALFLGRHYRRAFHLLNASKIVLRDLRFRYLAAKCLEELKEWEQCLSML
;
A
#
# COMPACT_ATOMS: atom_id res chain seq x y z
N MET A 1 -5.82 -10.33 -22.58
CA MET A 1 -6.50 -11.27 -21.66
C MET A 1 -6.03 -11.03 -20.23
N ARG A 2 -4.78 -11.39 -19.86
CA ARG A 2 -4.29 -11.28 -18.48
C ARG A 2 -4.22 -9.84 -17.91
N GLU A 3 -3.81 -8.86 -18.72
CA GLU A 3 -3.75 -7.45 -18.29
C GLU A 3 -5.13 -6.82 -18.05
N GLU A 4 -6.12 -7.20 -18.86
CA GLU A 4 -7.51 -6.72 -18.71
C GLU A 4 -8.14 -7.24 -17.42
N GLU A 5 -7.83 -8.49 -17.04
CA GLU A 5 -8.25 -9.08 -15.77
C GLU A 5 -7.61 -8.38 -14.57
N ILE A 6 -6.32 -8.05 -14.67
CA ILE A 6 -5.61 -7.27 -13.65
C ILE A 6 -6.24 -5.89 -13.48
N GLU A 7 -6.58 -5.20 -14.57
CA GLU A 7 -7.21 -3.88 -14.48
C GLU A 7 -8.62 -3.97 -13.85
N LYS A 8 -9.39 -5.02 -14.15
CA LYS A 8 -10.66 -5.29 -13.46
C LYS A 8 -10.45 -5.48 -11.96
N LEU A 9 -9.43 -6.23 -11.55
CA LEU A 9 -9.11 -6.43 -10.12
C LEU A 9 -8.68 -5.12 -9.45
N ARG A 10 -7.87 -4.27 -10.09
CA ARG A 10 -7.55 -2.92 -9.59
C ARG A 10 -8.82 -2.09 -9.43
N GLY A 11 -9.76 -2.19 -10.36
CA GLY A 11 -11.09 -1.59 -10.25
C GLY A 11 -11.85 -2.05 -9.00
N VAL A 12 -11.86 -3.36 -8.72
CA VAL A 12 -12.49 -3.92 -7.50
C VAL A 12 -11.83 -3.38 -6.23
N VAL A 13 -10.49 -3.26 -6.20
CA VAL A 13 -9.79 -2.68 -5.05
C VAL A 13 -10.24 -1.23 -4.82
N ARG A 14 -10.28 -0.42 -5.87
CA ARG A 14 -10.72 0.99 -5.79
C ARG A 14 -12.17 1.10 -5.30
N ASP A 15 -13.06 0.25 -5.79
CA ASP A 15 -14.46 0.18 -5.36
C ASP A 15 -14.57 -0.20 -3.88
N CYS A 16 -13.85 -1.25 -3.44
CA CYS A 16 -13.81 -1.66 -2.03
C CYS A 16 -13.32 -0.53 -1.12
N VAL A 17 -12.27 0.19 -1.52
CA VAL A 17 -11.77 1.35 -0.77
C VAL A 17 -12.82 2.45 -0.68
N SER A 18 -13.49 2.78 -1.79
CA SER A 18 -14.54 3.82 -1.81
C SER A 18 -15.74 3.49 -0.92
N LYS A 19 -16.03 2.20 -0.75
CA LYS A 19 -17.11 1.68 0.10
C LYS A 19 -16.68 1.38 1.53
N HIS A 20 -15.44 1.74 1.91
CA HIS A 20 -14.86 1.46 3.22
C HIS A 20 -14.76 -0.05 3.57
N LEU A 21 -14.76 -0.92 2.56
CA LEU A 21 -14.59 -2.37 2.70
C LEU A 21 -13.10 -2.73 2.74
N TYR A 22 -12.39 -2.27 3.78
CA TYR A 22 -10.93 -2.34 3.83
C TYR A 22 -10.37 -3.77 3.88
N SER A 23 -11.04 -4.70 4.55
CA SER A 23 -10.62 -6.11 4.59
C SER A 23 -10.60 -6.73 3.19
N SER A 24 -11.66 -6.50 2.41
CA SER A 24 -11.75 -6.93 1.01
C SER A 24 -10.74 -6.21 0.13
N ALA A 25 -10.58 -4.90 0.30
CA ALA A 25 -9.58 -4.12 -0.44
C ALA A 25 -8.16 -4.66 -0.22
N ILE A 26 -7.79 -4.96 1.03
CA ILE A 26 -6.48 -5.54 1.38
C ILE A 26 -6.29 -6.90 0.71
N PHE A 27 -7.31 -7.76 0.75
CA PHE A 27 -7.24 -9.09 0.14
C PHE A 27 -7.01 -9.01 -1.37
N PHE A 28 -7.81 -8.22 -2.09
CA PHE A 28 -7.68 -8.10 -3.54
C PHE A 28 -6.39 -7.39 -3.93
N ALA A 29 -5.97 -6.34 -3.21
CA ALA A 29 -4.73 -5.63 -3.49
C ALA A 29 -3.50 -6.52 -3.31
N ASP A 30 -3.49 -7.40 -2.31
CA ASP A 30 -2.43 -8.41 -2.13
C ASP A 30 -2.32 -9.36 -3.32
N LYS A 31 -3.47 -9.80 -3.88
CA LYS A 31 -3.47 -10.65 -5.08
C LYS A 31 -2.97 -9.91 -6.31
N VAL A 32 -3.38 -8.66 -6.51
CA VAL A 32 -2.90 -7.86 -7.64
C VAL A 32 -1.39 -7.62 -7.55
N ALA A 33 -0.89 -7.20 -6.39
CA ALA A 33 0.53 -6.94 -6.18
C ALA A 33 1.39 -8.21 -6.39
N ALA A 34 0.91 -9.37 -5.94
CA ALA A 34 1.59 -10.64 -6.16
C ALA A 34 1.62 -11.09 -7.63
N LEU A 35 0.62 -10.70 -8.43
CA LEU A 35 0.52 -11.07 -9.85
C LEU A 35 1.35 -10.17 -10.76
N THR A 36 1.41 -8.87 -10.48
CA THR A 36 2.08 -7.88 -11.33
C THR A 36 3.51 -7.58 -10.90
N ASN A 37 3.77 -7.63 -9.59
CA ASN A 37 5.00 -7.12 -8.97
C ASN A 37 5.33 -5.68 -9.38
N ASP A 38 4.32 -4.91 -9.77
CA ASP A 38 4.44 -3.50 -10.17
C ASP A 38 4.48 -2.62 -8.90
N PRO A 39 5.45 -1.70 -8.78
CA PRO A 39 5.45 -0.67 -7.75
C PRO A 39 4.08 -0.04 -7.50
N ALA A 40 3.32 0.30 -8.56
CA ALA A 40 2.03 0.96 -8.40
C ALA A 40 1.01 0.10 -7.64
N ASP A 41 1.03 -1.22 -7.86
CA ASP A 41 0.13 -2.16 -7.19
C ASP A 41 0.57 -2.45 -5.75
N VAL A 42 1.87 -2.49 -5.50
CA VAL A 42 2.43 -2.55 -4.13
C VAL A 42 2.00 -1.31 -3.34
N TYR A 43 2.05 -0.13 -3.96
CA TYR A 43 1.56 1.10 -3.33
C TYR A 43 0.06 1.03 -3.03
N MET A 44 -0.74 0.50 -3.95
CA MET A 44 -2.18 0.30 -3.75
C MET A 44 -2.45 -0.64 -2.56
N GLN A 45 -1.68 -1.72 -2.43
CA GLN A 45 -1.75 -2.62 -1.27
C GLN A 45 -1.36 -1.93 0.03
N ALA A 46 -0.28 -1.15 0.05
CA ALA A 46 0.14 -0.38 1.20
C ALA A 46 -0.94 0.64 1.63
N GLN A 47 -1.58 1.31 0.66
CA GLN A 47 -2.66 2.25 0.91
C GLN A 47 -3.88 1.55 1.52
N ALA A 48 -4.28 0.38 1.00
CA ALA A 48 -5.38 -0.40 1.55
C ALA A 48 -5.07 -0.85 3.00
N LEU A 49 -3.84 -1.27 3.29
CA LEU A 49 -3.40 -1.62 4.65
C LEU A 49 -3.44 -0.41 5.59
N PHE A 50 -2.99 0.76 5.13
CA PHE A 50 -3.02 2.00 5.91
C PHE A 50 -4.46 2.39 6.27
N LEU A 51 -5.37 2.37 5.29
CA LEU A 51 -6.79 2.67 5.50
C LEU A 51 -7.47 1.66 6.43
N GLY A 52 -7.06 0.38 6.36
CA GLY A 52 -7.44 -0.67 7.31
C GLY A 52 -6.76 -0.60 8.68
N ARG A 53 -6.02 0.48 8.99
CA ARG A 53 -5.28 0.70 10.25
C ARG A 53 -4.20 -0.34 10.54
N HIS A 54 -3.70 -1.03 9.53
CA HIS A 54 -2.60 -1.99 9.63
C HIS A 54 -1.25 -1.30 9.35
N TYR A 55 -0.94 -0.25 10.11
CA TYR A 55 0.18 0.65 9.85
C TYR A 55 1.54 -0.05 9.82
N ARG A 56 1.80 -0.97 10.77
CA ARG A 56 3.07 -1.71 10.83
C ARG A 56 3.25 -2.64 9.62
N ARG A 57 2.17 -3.24 9.13
CA ARG A 57 2.18 -4.08 7.92
C ARG A 57 2.42 -3.23 6.67
N ALA A 58 1.74 -2.08 6.57
CA ALA A 58 1.93 -1.13 5.47
C ALA A 58 3.38 -0.63 5.43
N PHE A 59 3.93 -0.21 6.57
CA PHE A 59 5.32 0.23 6.68
C PHE A 59 6.31 -0.87 6.27
N HIS A 60 6.12 -2.10 6.75
CA HIS A 60 6.99 -3.22 6.37
C HIS A 60 6.95 -3.49 4.87
N LEU A 61 5.77 -3.48 4.25
CA LEU A 61 5.61 -3.68 2.81
C LEU A 61 6.35 -2.59 2.01
N LEU A 62 6.18 -1.32 2.42
CA LEU A 62 6.87 -0.19 1.80
C LEU A 62 8.39 -0.34 1.95
N ASN A 63 8.90 -0.56 3.17
CA ASN A 63 10.33 -0.64 3.42
C ASN A 63 10.99 -1.84 2.69
N ALA A 64 10.29 -2.97 2.60
CA ALA A 64 10.76 -4.14 1.85
C ALA A 64 10.90 -3.88 0.35
N SER A 65 10.10 -2.97 -0.21
CA SER A 65 10.05 -2.72 -1.65
C SER A 65 11.31 -2.05 -2.23
N LYS A 66 12.26 -1.57 -1.40
CA LYS A 66 13.46 -0.77 -1.79
C LYS A 66 13.18 0.49 -2.63
N ILE A 67 11.93 0.71 -3.05
CA ILE A 67 11.45 1.84 -3.86
C ILE A 67 11.19 3.08 -3.00
N VAL A 68 11.09 2.92 -1.67
CA VAL A 68 10.89 4.02 -0.71
C VAL A 68 11.92 5.14 -0.86
N LEU A 69 13.16 4.82 -1.23
CA LEU A 69 14.21 5.81 -1.45
C LEU A 69 14.14 6.50 -2.83
N ARG A 70 13.35 5.98 -3.76
CA ARG A 70 13.24 6.47 -5.15
C ARG A 70 11.96 7.25 -5.41
N ASP A 71 10.85 6.88 -4.78
CA ASP A 71 9.55 7.52 -5.00
C ASP A 71 9.07 8.25 -3.73
N LEU A 72 8.88 9.57 -3.85
CA LEU A 72 8.41 10.41 -2.75
C LEU A 72 7.06 9.95 -2.19
N ARG A 73 6.18 9.36 -3.02
CA ARG A 73 4.87 8.87 -2.58
C ARG A 73 5.01 7.74 -1.57
N PHE A 74 5.94 6.82 -1.82
CA PHE A 74 6.24 5.70 -0.92
C PHE A 74 6.86 6.20 0.38
N ARG A 75 7.82 7.13 0.28
CA ARG A 75 8.47 7.76 1.43
C ARG A 75 7.46 8.46 2.34
N TYR A 76 6.57 9.26 1.74
CA TYR A 76 5.50 9.93 2.47
C TYR A 76 4.54 8.97 3.16
N LEU A 77 4.06 7.94 2.45
CA LEU A 77 3.15 6.95 3.05
C LEU A 77 3.83 6.16 4.19
N ALA A 78 5.12 5.84 4.04
CA ALA A 78 5.90 5.19 5.09
C ALA A 78 6.07 6.08 6.33
N ALA A 79 6.40 7.36 6.14
CA ALA A 79 6.47 8.34 7.23
C ALA A 79 5.11 8.48 7.94
N LYS A 80 4.01 8.54 7.18
CA LYS A 80 2.65 8.59 7.75
C LYS A 80 2.30 7.32 8.55
N CYS A 81 2.77 6.14 8.13
CA CYS A 81 2.61 4.93 8.93
C CYS A 81 3.38 5.02 10.26
N LEU A 82 4.59 5.58 10.26
CA LEU A 82 5.41 5.76 11.46
C LEU A 82 4.83 6.81 12.41
N GLU A 83 4.23 7.88 11.86
CA GLU A 83 3.48 8.88 12.62
C GLU A 83 2.32 8.23 13.39
N GLU A 84 1.50 7.41 12.73
CA GLU A 84 0.39 6.68 13.37
C GLU A 84 0.88 5.67 14.42
N LEU A 85 2.09 5.13 14.25
CA LEU A 85 2.75 4.25 15.22
C LEU A 85 3.45 5.01 16.35
N LYS A 86 3.54 6.34 16.29
CA LYS A 86 4.28 7.21 17.22
C LYS A 86 5.79 6.94 17.27
N GLU A 87 6.34 6.40 16.18
CA GLU A 87 7.79 6.16 16.01
C GLU A 87 8.45 7.41 15.39
N TRP A 88 8.50 8.50 16.16
CA TRP A 88 8.88 9.84 15.68
C TRP A 88 10.30 9.94 15.12
N GLU A 89 11.28 9.29 15.75
CA GLU A 89 12.68 9.31 15.29
C GLU A 89 12.82 8.69 13.90
N GLN A 90 12.18 7.55 13.67
CA GLN A 90 12.16 6.91 12.36
C GLN A 90 11.41 7.75 11.33
N CYS A 91 10.28 8.37 11.73
CA CYS A 91 9.51 9.26 10.87
C CYS A 91 10.37 10.44 10.38
N LEU A 92 11.12 11.09 11.28
CA LEU A 92 12.04 12.18 10.94
C LEU A 92 13.15 11.73 10.00
N SER A 93 13.74 10.55 10.20
CA SER A 93 14.73 10.02 9.26
C SER A 93 14.15 9.68 7.88
N MET A 94 12.84 9.41 7.83
CA MET A 94 12.10 9.12 6.61
C MET A 94 11.61 10.38 5.89
N LEU A 95 11.77 11.59 6.41
CA LEU A 95 11.49 12.84 5.70
C LEU A 95 12.79 13.53 5.27
#